data_AF-A0A2W6CZ69-F1
#
_entry.id   AF-A0A2W6CZ69-F1
#
_cell.length_a   1.000
_cell.length_b   1.000
_cell.length_c   1.000
_cell.angle_alpha   90.00
_cell.angle_beta   90.00
_cell.angle_gamma   90.00
#
_symmetry.space_group_name_H-M   'P 1'
#
loop_
_entity.id
_entity.type
_entity.pdbx_description
1 polymer ?
#
loop_
_entity_poly.entity_id
_entity_poly.type
_entity_poly.pdbx_seq_one_letter_code
_entity_poly.pdbx_strand_id
1 'polypeptide(L)'
;SIVELINDIAEQTNLLALNATIEAARAGDVVAALDALDRQRVLCAHRAGPRGVRHWTELIERWLAPDLDAVPRADGRYAGQPLLVTTNDYETNLYNGDSGVVVRQGDELVAAFRRGGEPIVLPLVRLGDVRALHAMTVHRAQGSQFDSVTVLMPFATSPLATRQTFYTAITRAVTEVRLVGSADSVLASVHRPIARATGLRARLAGALTPVAASRPTTLPGKVSDS
;
A
#
# COMPACT_ATOMS: atom_id res chain seq x y z
N SER A 1 10.40 -20.51 16.86
CA SER A 1 9.06 -19.90 17.01
C SER A 1 8.42 -19.68 15.63
N ILE A 2 7.08 -19.70 15.49
CA ILE A 2 6.41 -19.33 14.22
C ILE A 2 6.82 -17.91 13.76
N VAL A 3 7.15 -17.03 14.71
CA VAL A 3 7.66 -15.68 14.45
C VAL A 3 9.07 -15.71 13.84
N GLU A 4 9.94 -16.63 14.29
CA GLU A 4 11.29 -16.80 13.72
C GLU A 4 11.22 -17.39 12.31
N LEU A 5 10.39 -18.42 12.07
CA LEU A 5 10.20 -18.98 10.73
C LEU A 5 9.60 -17.94 9.75
N ILE A 6 8.70 -17.10 10.25
CA ILE A 6 8.14 -15.95 9.51
C ILE A 6 9.23 -14.92 9.19
N ASN A 7 10.13 -14.66 10.15
CA ASN A 7 11.24 -13.74 9.96
C ASN A 7 12.20 -14.30 8.91
N ASP A 8 12.61 -15.57 8.99
CA ASP A 8 13.57 -16.19 8.07
C ASP A 8 13.05 -16.24 6.61
N ILE A 9 11.76 -16.54 6.41
CA ILE A 9 11.14 -16.62 5.07
C ILE A 9 10.91 -15.21 4.49
N ALA A 10 10.51 -14.24 5.33
CA ALA A 10 10.37 -12.86 4.91
C ALA A 10 11.75 -12.21 4.66
N GLU A 11 12.76 -12.60 5.42
CA GLU A 11 14.15 -12.18 5.30
C GLU A 11 14.70 -12.60 3.93
N GLN A 12 14.67 -13.89 3.57
CA GLN A 12 15.22 -14.34 2.29
C GLN A 12 14.56 -13.70 1.06
N THR A 13 13.22 -13.56 1.05
CA THR A 13 12.52 -13.05 -0.15
C THR A 13 12.59 -11.53 -0.24
N ASN A 14 12.37 -10.82 0.88
CA ASN A 14 12.41 -9.36 0.87
C ASN A 14 13.84 -8.84 0.73
N LEU A 15 14.85 -9.52 1.30
CA LEU A 15 16.25 -9.16 1.07
C LEU A 15 16.62 -9.32 -0.40
N LEU A 16 16.16 -10.35 -1.10
CA LEU A 16 16.47 -10.50 -2.54
C LEU A 16 15.96 -9.34 -3.40
N ALA A 17 14.74 -8.85 -3.17
CA ALA A 17 14.22 -7.71 -3.93
C ALA A 17 14.80 -6.36 -3.46
N LEU A 18 15.07 -6.20 -2.16
CA LEU A 18 15.78 -5.03 -1.65
C LEU A 18 17.22 -5.00 -2.20
N ASN A 19 17.88 -6.15 -2.32
CA ASN A 19 19.21 -6.27 -2.91
C ASN A 19 19.20 -5.84 -4.37
N ALA A 20 18.22 -6.24 -5.18
CA ALA A 20 18.13 -5.77 -6.57
C ALA A 20 18.00 -4.24 -6.65
N THR A 21 17.20 -3.64 -5.75
CA THR A 21 17.04 -2.18 -5.66
C THR A 21 18.34 -1.50 -5.22
N ILE A 22 19.02 -2.05 -4.22
CA ILE A 22 20.30 -1.55 -3.68
C ILE A 22 21.40 -1.64 -4.72
N GLU A 23 21.56 -2.77 -5.40
CA GLU A 23 22.60 -2.98 -6.41
C GLU A 23 22.41 -2.04 -7.61
N ALA A 24 21.19 -1.92 -8.15
CA ALA A 24 20.89 -0.96 -9.20
C ALA A 24 21.16 0.49 -8.76
N ALA A 25 20.75 0.84 -7.53
CA ALA A 25 20.97 2.17 -6.99
C ALA A 25 22.45 2.48 -6.74
N ARG A 26 23.25 1.49 -6.31
CA ARG A 26 24.71 1.60 -6.16
C ARG A 26 25.42 1.76 -7.50
N ALA A 27 24.93 1.09 -8.54
CA ALA A 27 25.41 1.23 -9.91
C ALA A 27 25.00 2.57 -10.56
N GLY A 28 24.12 3.34 -9.92
CA GLY A 28 23.59 4.60 -10.45
C GLY A 28 22.53 4.44 -11.52
N ASP A 29 21.98 3.23 -11.70
CA ASP A 29 20.91 2.95 -12.65
C ASP A 29 19.55 3.31 -12.04
N VAL A 30 19.12 4.54 -12.29
CA VAL A 30 17.87 5.10 -11.76
C VAL A 30 16.65 4.28 -12.20
N VAL A 31 16.60 3.89 -13.47
CA VAL A 31 15.42 3.19 -14.03
C VAL A 31 15.35 1.79 -13.44
N ALA A 32 16.46 1.04 -13.43
CA ALA A 32 16.47 -0.30 -12.86
C ALA A 32 16.18 -0.29 -11.35
N ALA A 33 16.67 0.73 -10.60
CA ALA A 33 16.39 0.85 -9.17
C ALA A 33 14.91 1.12 -8.91
N LEU A 34 14.28 2.02 -9.67
CA LEU A 34 12.84 2.27 -9.56
C LEU A 34 12.01 1.07 -10.01
N ASP A 35 12.45 0.34 -11.05
CA ASP A 35 11.75 -0.86 -11.51
C ASP A 35 11.80 -1.95 -10.44
N ALA A 36 12.99 -2.18 -9.85
CA ALA A 36 13.16 -3.14 -8.75
C ALA A 36 12.30 -2.78 -7.53
N LEU A 37 12.18 -1.49 -7.19
CA LEU A 37 11.31 -1.01 -6.11
C LEU A 37 9.83 -1.35 -6.33
N ASP A 38 9.37 -1.36 -7.57
CA ASP A 38 7.96 -1.62 -7.92
C ASP A 38 7.65 -3.12 -8.06
N ARG A 39 8.66 -3.99 -8.08
CA ARG A 39 8.44 -5.45 -8.17
C ARG A 39 7.86 -6.03 -6.91
N GLN A 40 8.29 -5.57 -5.73
CA GLN A 40 7.89 -6.21 -4.48
C GLN A 40 7.47 -5.23 -3.40
N ARG A 41 6.48 -5.62 -2.60
CA ARG A 41 6.02 -4.81 -1.47
C ARG A 41 5.59 -5.61 -0.26
N VAL A 42 5.97 -5.14 0.93
CA VAL A 42 5.42 -5.60 2.21
C VAL A 42 4.19 -4.78 2.57
N LEU A 43 3.06 -5.47 2.76
CA LEU A 43 1.77 -4.87 3.09
C LEU A 43 1.32 -5.23 4.50
N CYS A 44 0.99 -4.20 5.28
CA CYS A 44 0.46 -4.32 6.64
C CYS A 44 -0.99 -3.83 6.72
N ALA A 45 -1.79 -4.45 7.59
CA ALA A 45 -3.09 -3.88 7.95
C ALA A 45 -2.93 -2.65 8.87
N HIS A 46 -1.97 -2.71 9.80
CA HIS A 46 -1.77 -1.70 10.85
C HIS A 46 -0.59 -0.77 10.55
N ARG A 47 -0.62 0.45 11.10
CA ARG A 47 0.53 1.37 11.08
C ARG A 47 1.55 1.03 12.16
N ALA A 48 1.10 0.56 13.32
CA ALA A 48 1.92 0.28 14.50
C ALA A 48 1.62 -1.11 15.08
N GLY A 49 2.41 -1.50 16.09
CA GLY A 49 2.36 -2.84 16.68
C GLY A 49 3.23 -3.85 15.93
N PRO A 50 3.31 -5.10 16.43
CA PRO A 50 4.26 -6.11 15.95
C PRO A 50 4.00 -6.59 14.51
N ARG A 51 2.81 -6.32 13.95
CA ARG A 51 2.45 -6.58 12.55
C ARG A 51 2.11 -5.29 11.79
N GLY A 52 2.62 -4.16 12.27
CA GLY A 52 2.40 -2.85 11.69
C GLY A 52 3.59 -2.35 10.88
N VAL A 53 3.33 -1.40 9.99
CA VAL A 53 4.36 -0.78 9.12
C VAL A 53 5.60 -0.37 9.89
N ARG A 54 5.47 0.37 10.99
CA ARG A 54 6.62 0.89 11.75
C ARG A 54 7.57 -0.22 12.20
N HIS A 55 7.04 -1.28 12.81
CA HIS A 55 7.85 -2.38 13.33
C HIS A 55 8.61 -3.11 12.21
N TRP A 56 7.95 -3.34 11.08
CA TRP A 56 8.54 -4.06 9.95
C TRP A 56 9.53 -3.23 9.17
N THR A 57 9.29 -1.93 9.02
CA THR A 57 10.29 -1.00 8.49
C THR A 57 11.55 -1.02 9.36
N GLU A 58 11.42 -0.85 10.68
CA GLU A 58 12.56 -0.90 11.62
C GLU A 58 13.29 -2.26 11.59
N LEU A 59 12.56 -3.36 11.43
CA LEU A 59 13.14 -4.70 11.37
C LEU A 59 13.93 -4.92 10.06
N ILE A 60 13.37 -4.50 8.93
CA ILE A 60 14.03 -4.57 7.63
C ILE A 60 15.29 -3.70 7.62
N GLU A 61 15.21 -2.48 8.14
CA GLU A 61 16.39 -1.59 8.24
C GLU A 61 17.51 -2.22 9.09
N ARG A 62 17.16 -2.90 10.19
CA ARG A 62 18.15 -3.65 11.00
C ARG A 62 18.77 -4.82 10.25
N TRP A 63 17.99 -5.54 9.44
CA TRP A 63 18.51 -6.64 8.62
C TRP A 63 19.45 -6.14 7.53
N LEU A 64 19.16 -4.98 6.95
CA LEU A 64 20.01 -4.36 5.92
C LEU A 64 21.28 -3.73 6.51
N ALA A 65 21.25 -3.26 7.76
CA ALA A 65 22.34 -2.50 8.38
C ALA A 65 23.76 -3.12 8.23
N PRO A 66 23.97 -4.45 8.32
CA PRO A 66 25.30 -5.04 8.12
C PRO A 66 25.83 -4.92 6.69
N ASP A 67 24.94 -4.89 5.69
CA ASP A 67 25.28 -4.86 4.26
C ASP A 67 25.32 -3.44 3.69
N LEU A 68 24.83 -2.46 4.47
CA LEU A 68 24.93 -1.03 4.15
C LEU A 68 26.30 -0.53 4.64
N ASP A 69 27.06 0.12 3.75
CA ASP A 69 28.43 0.58 4.03
C ASP A 69 28.54 1.27 5.40
N ALA A 70 29.59 0.90 6.16
CA ALA A 70 29.77 1.20 7.57
C ALA A 70 29.97 2.70 7.93
N VAL A 71 29.86 3.63 6.97
CA VAL A 71 29.92 5.07 7.23
C VAL A 71 28.51 5.64 7.16
N PRO A 72 27.85 5.87 8.32
CA PRO A 72 26.55 6.53 8.32
C PRO A 72 26.74 7.94 7.80
N ARG A 73 26.07 8.28 6.69
CA ARG A 73 25.87 9.67 6.33
C ARG A 73 25.14 10.37 7.48
N ALA A 74 25.40 11.67 7.68
CA ALA A 74 24.72 12.45 8.71
C ALA A 74 23.18 12.47 8.54
N ASP A 75 22.69 12.28 7.31
CA ASP A 75 21.27 12.16 6.97
C ASP A 75 20.71 10.73 7.12
N GLY A 76 21.56 9.73 7.40
CA GLY A 76 21.19 8.33 7.53
C GLY A 76 20.70 7.66 6.25
N ARG A 77 20.83 8.33 5.09
CA ARG A 77 20.35 7.80 3.80
C ARG A 77 21.42 6.94 3.13
N TYR A 78 20.98 5.97 2.35
CA TYR A 78 21.86 5.02 1.65
C TYR A 78 21.33 4.71 0.25
N ALA A 79 22.20 4.32 -0.68
CA ALA A 79 21.80 3.91 -2.02
C ALA A 79 20.91 2.66 -1.95
N GLY A 80 19.74 2.72 -2.56
CA GLY A 80 18.70 1.70 -2.50
C GLY A 80 17.61 1.96 -1.47
N GLN A 81 17.74 3.01 -0.63
CA GLN A 81 16.72 3.33 0.35
C GLN A 81 15.39 3.70 -0.34
N PRO A 82 14.30 2.96 -0.11
CA PRO A 82 13.00 3.28 -0.67
C PRO A 82 12.35 4.45 0.07
N LEU A 83 11.77 5.38 -0.66
CA LEU A 83 11.17 6.61 -0.18
C LEU A 83 9.67 6.67 -0.51
N LEU A 84 8.90 7.25 0.41
CA LEU A 84 7.51 7.63 0.22
C LEU A 84 7.35 9.11 0.51
N VAL A 85 6.83 9.87 -0.45
CA VAL A 85 6.43 11.26 -0.28
C VAL A 85 5.19 11.31 0.61
N THR A 86 5.24 12.15 1.65
CA THR A 86 4.16 12.25 2.65
C THR A 86 3.38 13.55 2.62
N THR A 87 3.91 14.58 1.96
CA THR A 87 3.31 15.90 1.76
C THR A 87 3.47 16.29 0.28
N ASN A 88 2.49 16.98 -0.29
CA ASN A 88 2.62 17.51 -1.66
C ASN A 88 3.64 18.65 -1.69
N ASP A 89 4.55 18.61 -2.64
CA ASP A 89 5.49 19.65 -2.96
C ASP A 89 5.33 20.03 -4.44
N TYR A 90 4.74 21.21 -4.67
CA TYR A 90 4.45 21.71 -6.01
C TYR A 90 5.69 22.25 -6.73
N GLU A 91 6.76 22.58 -6.01
CA GLU A 91 8.01 23.05 -6.63
C GLU A 91 8.79 21.90 -7.26
N THR A 92 8.79 20.75 -6.59
CA THR A 92 9.40 19.51 -7.10
C THR A 92 8.42 18.63 -7.89
N ASN A 93 7.14 19.00 -7.90
CA ASN A 93 6.06 18.26 -8.56
C ASN A 93 5.91 16.82 -8.00
N LEU A 94 6.21 16.66 -6.70
CA LEU A 94 6.06 15.44 -5.94
C LEU A 94 4.78 15.48 -5.10
N TYR A 95 4.03 14.39 -5.09
CA TYR A 95 2.74 14.31 -4.41
C TYR A 95 2.72 13.23 -3.34
N ASN A 96 1.86 13.40 -2.33
CA ASN A 96 1.65 12.42 -1.28
C ASN A 96 1.26 11.06 -1.85
N GLY A 97 2.09 10.04 -1.63
CA GLY A 97 1.93 8.72 -2.22
C GLY A 97 2.99 8.37 -3.26
N ASP A 98 3.68 9.36 -3.82
CA ASP A 98 4.77 9.10 -4.76
C ASP A 98 5.89 8.31 -4.09
N SER A 99 6.38 7.31 -4.81
CA SER A 99 7.42 6.41 -4.35
C SER A 99 8.71 6.66 -5.12
N GLY A 100 9.83 6.56 -4.41
CA GLY A 100 11.15 6.81 -4.98
C GLY A 100 12.22 5.99 -4.33
N VAL A 101 13.45 6.15 -4.81
CA VAL A 101 14.63 5.44 -4.30
C VAL A 101 15.82 6.39 -4.27
N VAL A 102 16.66 6.26 -3.24
CA VAL A 102 17.94 6.96 -3.18
C VAL A 102 18.94 6.24 -4.09
N VAL A 103 19.60 6.95 -4.98
CA VAL A 103 20.49 6.41 -6.01
C VAL A 103 21.85 7.11 -5.93
N ARG A 104 22.93 6.38 -6.23
CA ARG A 104 24.27 6.95 -6.37
C ARG A 104 24.40 7.70 -7.69
N GLN A 105 24.92 8.93 -7.65
CA GLN A 105 25.26 9.71 -8.83
C GLN A 105 26.68 10.23 -8.67
N GLY A 106 27.65 9.50 -9.25
CA GLY A 106 29.07 9.73 -8.97
C GLY A 106 29.39 9.47 -7.49
N ASP A 107 29.97 10.47 -6.81
CA ASP A 107 30.29 10.41 -5.39
C ASP A 107 29.13 10.90 -4.49
N GLU A 108 28.04 11.38 -5.08
CA GLU A 108 26.88 11.89 -4.35
C GLU A 108 25.70 10.90 -4.34
N LEU A 109 24.70 11.20 -3.51
CA LEU A 109 23.40 10.54 -3.51
C LEU A 109 22.32 11.52 -3.94
N VAL A 110 21.39 11.02 -4.73
CA VAL A 110 20.19 11.74 -5.17
C VAL A 110 18.95 10.89 -4.89
N ALA A 111 17.78 11.52 -4.80
CA ALA A 111 16.50 10.83 -4.75
C ALA A 111 15.85 10.84 -6.14
N ALA A 112 15.45 9.66 -6.62
CA ALA A 112 14.73 9.50 -7.87
C ALA A 112 13.29 9.05 -7.60
N PHE A 113 12.32 9.62 -8.30
CA PHE A 113 10.89 9.33 -8.15
C PHE A 113 10.25 8.97 -9.49
N ARG A 114 9.38 7.97 -9.49
CA ARG A 114 8.64 7.57 -10.70
C ARG A 114 7.45 8.49 -10.93
N ARG A 115 7.28 9.02 -12.15
CA ARG A 115 6.15 9.89 -12.51
C ARG A 115 5.72 9.73 -13.98
N GLY A 116 5.16 8.57 -14.34
CA GLY A 116 4.50 8.31 -15.63
C GLY A 116 5.33 8.51 -16.92
N GLY A 117 6.59 8.95 -16.81
CA GLY A 117 7.54 9.25 -17.86
C GLY A 117 8.96 9.27 -17.26
N GLU A 118 9.81 10.20 -17.69
CA GLU A 118 11.17 10.35 -17.14
C GLU A 118 11.14 10.54 -15.60
N PRO A 119 11.99 9.82 -14.84
CA PRO A 119 12.09 9.98 -13.40
C PRO A 119 12.44 11.42 -12.98
N ILE A 120 11.80 11.88 -11.91
CA ILE A 120 12.20 13.13 -11.25
C ILE A 120 13.41 12.82 -10.37
N VAL A 121 14.56 13.43 -10.64
CA VAL A 121 15.80 13.26 -9.87
C VAL A 121 16.13 14.56 -9.14
N LEU A 122 16.36 14.47 -7.83
CA LEU A 122 16.60 15.61 -6.95
C LEU A 122 17.80 15.36 -6.04
N PRO A 123 18.66 16.37 -5.80
CA PRO A 123 19.62 16.32 -4.71
C PRO A 123 18.92 16.08 -3.37
N LEU A 124 19.51 15.31 -2.47
CA LEU A 124 18.90 15.00 -1.16
C LEU A 124 18.58 16.25 -0.33
N VAL A 125 19.34 17.34 -0.51
CA VAL A 125 19.11 18.63 0.18
C VAL A 125 17.82 19.33 -0.25
N ARG A 126 17.29 18.98 -1.43
CA ARG A 126 16.01 19.49 -1.96
C ARG A 126 14.83 18.58 -1.64
N LEU A 127 15.07 17.50 -0.91
CA LEU A 127 14.05 16.51 -0.60
C LEU A 127 13.16 17.01 0.53
N GLY A 128 11.86 17.15 0.25
CA GLY A 128 10.85 17.50 1.24
C GLY A 128 10.49 16.35 2.19
N ASP A 129 9.24 16.34 2.67
CA ASP A 129 8.75 15.37 3.65
C ASP A 129 8.62 13.95 3.08
N VAL A 130 9.66 13.13 3.28
CA VAL A 130 9.66 11.72 2.89
C VAL A 130 9.89 10.78 4.08
N ARG A 131 9.46 9.53 3.93
CA ARG A 131 9.71 8.44 4.88
C ARG A 131 10.23 7.19 4.19
N ALA A 132 10.90 6.31 4.93
CA ALA A 132 11.28 5.01 4.43
C ALA A 132 10.05 4.17 4.05
N LEU A 133 10.11 3.47 2.91
CA LEU A 133 9.00 2.71 2.32
C LEU A 133 9.29 1.19 2.25
N HIS A 134 9.91 0.64 3.29
CA HIS A 134 10.14 -0.81 3.39
C HIS A 134 8.83 -1.60 3.56
N ALA A 135 7.87 -1.03 4.28
CA ALA A 135 6.51 -1.55 4.40
C ALA A 135 5.49 -0.43 4.20
N MET A 136 4.29 -0.77 3.75
CA MET A 136 3.17 0.17 3.65
C MET A 136 1.86 -0.45 4.09
N THR A 137 0.87 0.40 4.39
CA THR A 137 -0.45 -0.12 4.71
C THR A 137 -1.19 -0.54 3.45
N VAL A 138 -2.06 -1.55 3.56
CA VAL A 138 -2.97 -1.95 2.46
C VAL A 138 -3.79 -0.77 1.94
N HIS A 139 -4.19 0.15 2.82
CA HIS A 139 -4.87 1.38 2.44
C HIS A 139 -4.00 2.29 1.56
N ARG A 140 -2.71 2.44 1.87
CA ARG A 140 -1.79 3.27 1.07
C ARG A 140 -1.47 2.64 -0.28
N ALA A 141 -1.49 1.30 -0.36
CA ALA A 141 -1.32 0.56 -1.62
C ALA A 141 -2.56 0.60 -2.55
N GLN A 142 -3.64 1.29 -2.17
CA GLN A 142 -4.82 1.40 -3.03
C GLN A 142 -4.46 2.14 -4.32
N GLY A 143 -4.83 1.57 -5.45
CA GLY A 143 -4.47 2.07 -6.78
C GLY A 143 -3.10 1.59 -7.31
N SER A 144 -2.21 1.08 -6.46
CA SER A 144 -0.93 0.50 -6.89
C SER A 144 -1.04 -1.01 -7.13
N GLN A 145 -0.15 -1.54 -7.97
CA GLN A 145 0.08 -2.97 -8.16
C GLN A 145 1.59 -3.24 -8.15
N PHE A 146 1.96 -4.46 -7.75
CA PHE A 146 3.35 -4.92 -7.66
C PHE A 146 3.41 -6.35 -8.20
N ASP A 147 4.54 -6.79 -8.73
CA ASP A 147 4.69 -8.17 -9.21
C ASP A 147 4.38 -9.16 -8.08
N SER A 148 5.06 -9.01 -6.94
CA SER A 148 4.85 -9.83 -5.75
C SER A 148 4.49 -8.99 -4.54
N VAL A 149 3.59 -9.49 -3.68
CA VAL A 149 3.30 -8.84 -2.39
C VAL A 149 3.44 -9.82 -1.23
N THR A 150 4.12 -9.36 -0.18
CA THR A 150 4.17 -10.05 1.12
C THR A 150 3.16 -9.39 2.05
N VAL A 151 2.08 -10.10 2.37
CA VAL A 151 1.02 -9.62 3.26
C VAL A 151 1.23 -10.12 4.67
N LEU A 152 1.50 -9.18 5.58
CA LEU A 152 1.55 -9.46 7.01
C LEU A 152 0.12 -9.46 7.56
N MET A 153 -0.39 -10.67 7.80
CA MET A 153 -1.76 -10.86 8.24
C MET A 153 -1.94 -10.29 9.66
N PRO A 154 -2.96 -9.45 9.92
CA PRO A 154 -3.26 -9.03 11.28
C PRO A 154 -3.62 -10.24 12.16
N PHE A 155 -3.51 -10.11 13.48
CA PHE A 155 -4.00 -11.16 14.39
C PHE A 155 -5.49 -11.44 14.15
N ALA A 156 -5.94 -12.69 14.33
CA ALA A 156 -7.33 -13.09 14.10
C ALA A 156 -8.35 -12.26 14.93
N THR A 157 -7.94 -11.82 16.12
CA THR A 157 -8.73 -10.95 17.01
C THR A 157 -8.77 -9.49 16.56
N SER A 158 -7.89 -9.08 15.64
CA SER A 158 -7.80 -7.70 15.19
C SER A 158 -9.04 -7.27 14.41
N PRO A 159 -9.63 -6.10 14.66
CA PRO A 159 -10.76 -5.60 13.88
C PRO A 159 -10.43 -5.37 12.40
N LEU A 160 -9.14 -5.24 12.05
CA LEU A 160 -8.69 -5.11 10.66
C LEU A 160 -8.52 -6.45 9.93
N ALA A 161 -8.66 -7.58 10.62
CA ALA A 161 -8.76 -8.91 10.00
C ALA A 161 -10.13 -9.04 9.34
N THR A 162 -10.29 -8.44 8.17
CA THR A 162 -11.55 -8.40 7.41
C THR A 162 -11.35 -8.84 5.97
N ARG A 163 -12.44 -9.28 5.34
CA ARG A 163 -12.43 -9.80 3.97
C ARG A 163 -11.98 -8.73 2.99
N GLN A 164 -12.42 -7.50 3.20
CA GLN A 164 -12.08 -6.37 2.35
C GLN A 164 -10.60 -5.99 2.47
N THR A 165 -10.06 -5.94 3.68
CA THR A 165 -8.62 -5.69 3.87
C THR A 165 -7.79 -6.79 3.22
N PHE A 166 -8.16 -8.05 3.45
CA PHE A 166 -7.46 -9.19 2.86
C PHE A 166 -7.55 -9.22 1.33
N TYR A 167 -8.76 -9.09 0.77
CA TYR A 167 -8.99 -9.03 -0.68
C TYR A 167 -8.22 -7.87 -1.33
N THR A 168 -8.25 -6.69 -0.71
CA THR A 168 -7.50 -5.54 -1.22
C THR A 168 -6.00 -5.82 -1.24
N ALA A 169 -5.46 -6.44 -0.17
CA ALA A 169 -4.04 -6.77 -0.07
C ALA A 169 -3.59 -7.77 -1.15
N ILE A 170 -4.32 -8.89 -1.31
CA ILE A 170 -3.94 -9.93 -2.26
C ILE A 170 -4.08 -9.46 -3.72
N THR A 171 -5.05 -8.60 -4.01
CA THR A 171 -5.24 -8.02 -5.36
C THR A 171 -4.24 -6.91 -5.69
N ARG A 172 -3.29 -6.60 -4.80
CA ARG A 172 -2.14 -5.74 -5.14
C ARG A 172 -1.05 -6.50 -5.89
N ALA A 173 -0.98 -7.83 -5.76
CA ALA A 173 -0.02 -8.63 -6.52
C ALA A 173 -0.52 -8.89 -7.94
N VAL A 174 0.42 -8.91 -8.87
CA VAL A 174 0.21 -9.32 -10.26
C VAL A 174 0.52 -10.81 -10.42
N THR A 175 1.61 -11.30 -9.84
CA THR A 175 2.13 -12.66 -10.07
C THR A 175 2.17 -13.52 -8.81
N GLU A 176 2.59 -12.97 -7.67
CA GLU A 176 2.78 -13.77 -6.44
C GLU A 176 2.22 -13.08 -5.19
N VAL A 177 1.52 -13.85 -4.36
CA VAL A 177 1.11 -13.43 -3.02
C VAL A 177 1.76 -14.33 -1.98
N ARG A 178 2.50 -13.73 -1.05
CA ARG A 178 3.04 -14.40 0.13
C ARG A 178 2.26 -13.96 1.36
N LEU A 179 1.66 -14.91 2.06
CA LEU A 179 0.91 -14.64 3.29
C LEU A 179 1.74 -15.00 4.51
N VAL A 180 1.84 -14.06 5.45
CA VAL A 180 2.62 -14.22 6.67
C VAL A 180 1.67 -14.08 7.86
N GLY A 181 1.37 -15.20 8.52
CA GLY A 181 0.48 -15.27 9.67
C GLY A 181 -0.03 -16.68 9.94
N SER A 182 -0.88 -16.84 10.96
CA SER A 182 -1.51 -18.13 11.26
C SER A 182 -2.68 -18.42 10.31
N ALA A 183 -3.04 -19.70 10.19
CA ALA A 183 -4.26 -20.12 9.50
C ALA A 183 -5.50 -19.39 10.07
N ASP A 184 -5.58 -19.22 11.39
CA ASP A 184 -6.67 -18.48 12.06
C ASP A 184 -6.75 -17.02 11.62
N SER A 185 -5.61 -16.35 11.40
CA SER A 185 -5.59 -14.97 10.88
C SER A 185 -6.19 -14.89 9.47
N VAL A 186 -5.93 -15.90 8.63
CA VAL A 186 -6.50 -16.00 7.27
C VAL A 186 -7.99 -16.28 7.35
N LEU A 187 -8.41 -17.30 8.11
CA LEU A 187 -9.81 -17.66 8.28
C LEU A 187 -10.63 -16.50 8.84
N ALA A 188 -10.15 -15.84 9.89
CA ALA A 188 -10.81 -14.67 10.46
C ALA A 188 -11.01 -13.55 9.42
N SER A 189 -9.98 -13.30 8.61
CA SER A 189 -10.07 -12.30 7.54
C SER A 189 -11.06 -12.71 6.46
N VAL A 190 -11.08 -13.97 6.02
CA VAL A 190 -12.04 -14.44 5.01
C VAL A 190 -13.49 -14.37 5.54
N HIS A 191 -13.73 -14.72 6.79
CA HIS A 191 -15.09 -14.81 7.32
C HIS A 191 -15.67 -13.47 7.79
N ARG A 192 -14.86 -12.49 8.19
CA ARG A 192 -15.35 -11.22 8.73
C ARG A 192 -15.56 -10.15 7.65
N PRO A 193 -16.81 -9.77 7.30
CA PRO A 193 -17.04 -8.59 6.47
C PRO A 193 -16.86 -7.30 7.28
N ILE A 194 -16.42 -6.22 6.63
CA ILE A 194 -16.54 -4.87 7.17
C ILE A 194 -18.03 -4.52 7.31
N ALA A 195 -18.45 -4.18 8.52
CA ALA A 195 -19.74 -3.54 8.75
C ALA A 195 -19.70 -2.11 8.18
N ARG A 196 -20.54 -1.80 7.19
CA ARG A 196 -20.73 -0.44 6.68
C ARG A 196 -22.00 0.16 7.28
N ALA A 197 -21.84 0.96 8.33
CA ALA A 197 -22.93 1.77 8.86
C ALA A 197 -23.12 3.02 7.98
N THR A 198 -23.77 2.87 6.83
CA THR A 198 -24.10 4.00 5.94
C THR A 198 -25.61 4.12 5.78
N GLY A 199 -26.17 5.31 6.04
CA GLY A 199 -27.59 5.60 5.82
C GLY A 199 -28.01 5.58 4.34
N LEU A 200 -27.06 5.46 3.40
CA LEU A 200 -27.33 5.45 1.96
C LEU A 200 -28.30 4.34 1.54
N ARG A 201 -28.17 3.13 2.11
CA ARG A 201 -29.13 2.04 1.85
C ARG A 201 -30.55 2.43 2.23
N ALA A 202 -30.73 3.05 3.40
CA ALA A 202 -32.03 3.52 3.86
C ALA A 202 -32.57 4.68 3.01
N ARG A 203 -31.70 5.62 2.59
CA ARG A 203 -32.09 6.74 1.73
C ARG A 203 -32.50 6.29 0.32
N LEU A 204 -31.79 5.32 -0.27
CA LEU A 204 -32.17 4.72 -1.55
C LEU A 204 -33.47 3.92 -1.43
N ALA A 205 -33.67 3.18 -0.33
CA ALA A 205 -34.91 2.45 -0.09
C ALA A 205 -36.12 3.39 0.10
N GLY A 206 -35.97 4.51 0.80
CA GLY A 206 -37.04 5.51 0.96
C GLY A 206 -37.36 6.29 -0.33
N ALA A 207 -36.35 6.52 -1.18
CA ALA A 207 -36.53 7.20 -2.47
C ALA A 207 -37.21 6.32 -3.55
N LEU A 208 -37.19 4.99 -3.40
CA LEU A 208 -37.79 4.03 -4.33
C LEU A 208 -39.25 3.67 -3.99
N THR A 209 -39.91 4.40 -3.10
CA THR A 209 -41.34 4.21 -2.86
C THR A 209 -42.10 4.55 -4.16
N PRO A 210 -42.82 3.59 -4.79
CA PRO A 210 -43.47 3.86 -6.06
C PRO A 210 -44.53 4.94 -5.87
N VAL A 211 -44.48 5.99 -6.68
CA VAL A 211 -45.59 6.92 -6.84
C VAL A 211 -46.79 6.06 -7.27
N ALA A 212 -47.76 5.88 -6.38
CA ALA A 212 -49.00 5.21 -6.71
C ALA A 212 -49.62 5.96 -7.89
N ALA A 213 -49.69 5.29 -9.05
CA ALA A 213 -50.40 5.82 -10.20
C ALA A 213 -51.86 6.03 -9.81
N SER A 214 -52.28 7.28 -9.66
CA SER A 214 -53.68 7.64 -9.48
C SER A 214 -54.44 7.19 -10.73
N ARG A 215 -55.33 6.21 -10.56
CA ARG A 215 -56.31 5.86 -11.59
C ARG A 215 -57.20 7.09 -11.86
N PRO A 216 -57.45 7.46 -13.13
CA PRO A 216 -58.41 8.51 -13.42
C PRO A 216 -59.81 8.05 -13.02
N THR A 217 -60.46 8.84 -12.16
CA THR A 217 -61.85 8.67 -11.75
C THR A 217 -62.74 8.83 -12.99
N THR A 218 -63.41 7.76 -13.41
CA THR A 218 -64.47 7.82 -14.43
C THR A 218 -65.65 8.64 -13.91
N LEU A 219 -66.00 9.70 -14.63
CA LEU A 219 -67.22 10.49 -14.41
C LEU A 219 -68.47 9.59 -14.59
N PRO A 220 -69.52 9.72 -13.75
CA PRO A 220 -70.74 8.97 -13.94
C PRO A 220 -71.51 9.50 -15.16
N GLY A 221 -71.87 8.58 -16.06
CA GLY A 221 -72.72 8.85 -17.21
C GLY A 221 -74.11 9.32 -16.79
N LYS A 222 -74.63 10.34 -17.49
CA LYS A 222 -76.03 10.75 -17.41
C LYS A 222 -76.90 9.62 -17.96
N VAL A 223 -77.79 9.09 -17.12
CA VAL A 223 -78.94 8.29 -17.56
C VAL A 223 -80.03 9.27 -17.98
N SER A 224 -80.41 9.21 -19.25
CA SER A 224 -81.65 9.76 -19.77
C SER A 224 -82.74 8.71 -19.59
N ASP A 225 -83.77 9.00 -18.80
CA ASP A 225 -85.02 8.26 -18.84
C ASP A 225 -86.15 9.20 -19.29
N SER A 226 -86.95 8.67 -20.20
CA SER A 226 -88.24 9.19 -20.67
C SER A 226 -89.36 8.62 -19.80
#